data_AF-A0A6P0Z422-F1
#
_entry.id   AF-A0A6P0Z422-F1
#
_cell.length_a   1.000
_cell.length_b   1.000
_cell.length_c   1.000
_cell.angle_alpha   90.00
_cell.angle_beta   90.00
_cell.angle_gamma   90.00
#
_symmetry.space_group_name_H-M   'P 1'
#
loop_
_entity.id
_entity.type
_entity.pdbx_description
1 polymer ?
#
loop_
_entity_poly.entity_id
_entity_poly.type
_entity_poly.pdbx_seq_one_letter_code
_entity_poly.pdbx_strand_id
1 'polypeptide(L)'
;SKWTIAEDLPLVLFMSRIDPKKGLNLLIPALEKLLESNRDFHFVLAGTNPQDPDYELQIQKQLKSSSLAGRTTIAGFVTGDLKEALLQDADLFVLPSYYENFGIAVAEAMVAGTPVVISDQVHIWEEVKNSEAGWVGPCEVEALAELLQEALSDLGELHRRGENAQQCALSNYSWSAIAQQMIETYHQIVANSLIDN
;
A
#
# COMPACT_ATOMS: atom_id res chain seq x y z
N SER A 1 3.14 15.47 -17.32
CA SER A 1 3.12 14.02 -17.02
C SER A 1 2.16 13.32 -18.01
N LYS A 2 2.24 12.00 -18.22
CA LYS A 2 1.35 11.22 -19.13
C LYS A 2 -0.10 11.11 -18.61
N TRP A 3 -0.35 11.59 -17.40
CA TRP A 3 -1.61 11.52 -16.68
C TRP A 3 -1.98 12.90 -16.15
N THR A 4 -3.24 13.30 -16.29
CA THR A 4 -3.73 14.54 -15.67
C THR A 4 -3.99 14.25 -14.19
N ILE A 5 -2.93 14.24 -13.38
CA ILE A 5 -3.03 14.23 -11.92
C ILE A 5 -3.12 15.70 -11.52
N ALA A 6 -4.17 16.07 -10.78
CA ALA A 6 -4.29 17.44 -10.28
C ALA A 6 -3.16 17.69 -9.26
N GLU A 7 -2.31 18.69 -9.50
CA GLU A 7 -1.14 18.99 -8.66
C GLU A 7 -1.50 19.43 -7.23
N ASP A 8 -2.78 19.77 -6.97
CA ASP A 8 -3.26 20.28 -5.68
C ASP A 8 -3.97 19.23 -4.80
N LEU A 9 -4.06 17.96 -5.24
CA LEU A 9 -4.78 16.91 -4.52
C LEU A 9 -3.85 15.82 -4.00
N PRO A 10 -4.07 15.30 -2.78
CA PRO A 10 -3.35 14.14 -2.29
C PRO A 10 -3.46 12.94 -3.24
N LEU A 11 -2.33 12.34 -3.58
CA LEU A 11 -2.23 11.16 -4.42
C LEU A 11 -2.25 9.88 -3.58
N VAL A 12 -3.35 9.14 -3.66
CA VAL A 12 -3.51 7.83 -3.03
C VAL A 12 -3.13 6.75 -4.03
N LEU A 13 -2.10 5.96 -3.71
CA LEU A 13 -1.57 4.92 -4.58
C LEU A 13 -1.90 3.53 -4.05
N PHE A 14 -2.53 2.72 -4.90
CA PHE A 14 -2.54 1.27 -4.76
C PHE A 14 -1.59 0.68 -5.81
N MET A 15 -0.62 -0.12 -5.39
CA MET A 15 0.25 -0.86 -6.30
C MET A 15 0.36 -2.34 -5.94
N SER A 16 -0.28 -3.20 -6.74
CA SER A 16 -0.25 -4.65 -6.60
C SER A 16 -0.94 -5.29 -7.81
N ARG A 17 -0.82 -6.62 -7.97
CA ARG A 17 -1.73 -7.37 -8.84
C ARG A 17 -3.19 -7.05 -8.49
N ILE A 18 -4.04 -6.95 -9.52
CA ILE A 18 -5.50 -6.84 -9.33
C ILE A 18 -6.04 -8.24 -9.02
N ASP A 19 -6.08 -8.56 -7.73
CA ASP A 19 -6.39 -9.89 -7.20
C ASP A 19 -7.31 -9.73 -5.98
N PRO A 20 -8.34 -10.57 -5.80
CA PRO A 20 -9.27 -10.47 -4.67
C PRO A 20 -8.59 -10.43 -3.31
N LYS A 21 -7.41 -11.07 -3.17
CA LYS A 21 -6.64 -11.08 -1.92
C LYS A 21 -6.08 -9.71 -1.54
N LYS A 22 -6.07 -8.74 -2.47
CA LYS A 22 -5.48 -7.41 -2.28
C LYS A 22 -6.47 -6.37 -1.77
N GLY A 23 -7.73 -6.77 -1.55
CA GLY A 23 -8.70 -5.96 -0.83
C GLY A 23 -9.24 -4.76 -1.63
N LEU A 24 -9.24 -4.81 -2.96
CA LEU A 24 -9.87 -3.75 -3.77
C LEU A 24 -11.38 -3.65 -3.53
N ASN A 25 -12.02 -4.75 -3.15
CA ASN A 25 -13.41 -4.77 -2.68
C ASN A 25 -13.61 -4.06 -1.33
N LEU A 26 -12.53 -3.83 -0.56
CA LEU A 26 -12.54 -2.99 0.64
C LEU A 26 -12.19 -1.54 0.29
N LEU A 27 -11.17 -1.36 -0.53
CA LEU A 27 -10.62 -0.06 -0.84
C LEU A 27 -11.58 0.83 -1.61
N ILE A 28 -12.19 0.31 -2.67
CA ILE A 28 -13.08 1.10 -3.52
C ILE A 28 -14.25 1.71 -2.71
N PRO A 29 -15.04 0.94 -1.95
CA PRO A 29 -16.11 1.52 -1.14
C PRO A 29 -15.58 2.42 -0.01
N ALA A 30 -14.39 2.18 0.54
CA ALA A 30 -13.78 3.09 1.51
C ALA A 30 -13.46 4.46 0.88
N LEU A 31 -12.87 4.48 -0.32
CA LEU A 31 -12.60 5.71 -1.07
C LEU A 31 -13.88 6.45 -1.48
N GLU A 32 -14.95 5.72 -1.82
CA GLU A 32 -16.27 6.31 -2.10
C GLU A 32 -16.81 7.08 -0.88
N LYS A 33 -16.70 6.50 0.33
CA LYS A 33 -17.09 7.15 1.59
C LYS A 33 -16.31 8.42 1.90
N LEU A 34 -15.02 8.46 1.54
CA LEU A 34 -14.21 9.67 1.67
C LEU A 34 -14.76 10.80 0.79
N LEU A 35 -15.11 10.49 -0.46
CA LEU A 35 -15.73 11.47 -1.36
C LEU A 35 -17.08 11.97 -0.83
N GLU A 36 -17.92 11.07 -0.30
CA GLU A 36 -19.19 11.44 0.35
C GLU A 36 -18.99 12.37 1.55
N SER A 37 -17.85 12.25 2.23
CA SER A 37 -17.43 13.10 3.35
C SER A 37 -16.70 14.37 2.90
N ASN A 38 -16.73 14.71 1.60
CA ASN A 38 -16.06 15.86 0.98
C ASN A 38 -14.53 15.88 1.16
N ARG A 39 -13.89 14.70 1.25
CA ARG A 39 -12.43 14.60 1.20
C ARG A 39 -11.98 14.43 -0.26
N ASP A 40 -11.29 15.43 -0.79
CA ASP A 40 -10.73 15.37 -2.13
C ASP A 40 -9.37 14.66 -2.16
N PHE A 41 -9.17 13.81 -3.16
CA PHE A 41 -7.93 13.10 -3.46
C PHE A 41 -7.95 12.64 -4.93
N HIS A 42 -6.80 12.18 -5.43
CA HIS A 42 -6.69 11.44 -6.69
C HIS A 42 -6.20 10.03 -6.40
N PHE A 43 -6.88 9.02 -6.94
CA PHE A 43 -6.54 7.61 -6.76
C PHE A 43 -5.80 7.07 -7.97
N VAL A 44 -4.67 6.37 -7.74
CA VAL A 44 -3.95 5.62 -8.77
C VAL A 44 -4.02 4.13 -8.46
N LEU A 45 -4.59 3.38 -9.40
CA LEU A 45 -4.57 1.93 -9.43
C LEU A 45 -3.44 1.46 -10.37
N ALA A 46 -2.32 1.02 -9.81
CA ALA A 46 -1.18 0.50 -10.56
C ALA A 46 -1.08 -1.03 -10.39
N GLY A 47 -1.47 -1.77 -11.42
CA GLY A 47 -1.53 -3.22 -11.38
C GLY A 47 -2.26 -3.82 -12.57
N THR A 48 -1.99 -5.09 -12.81
CA THR A 48 -2.79 -5.97 -13.69
C THR A 48 -2.80 -7.38 -13.10
N ASN A 49 -3.71 -8.22 -13.58
CA ASN A 49 -3.66 -9.65 -13.33
C ASN A 49 -4.18 -10.40 -14.57
N PRO A 50 -3.31 -10.62 -15.58
CA PRO A 50 -3.71 -11.30 -16.82
C PRO A 50 -4.22 -12.74 -16.62
N GLN A 51 -3.97 -13.33 -15.45
CA GLN A 51 -4.44 -14.67 -15.07
C GLN A 51 -5.89 -14.67 -14.57
N ASP A 52 -6.44 -13.49 -14.24
CA ASP A 52 -7.84 -13.29 -13.83
C ASP A 52 -8.41 -12.02 -14.50
N PRO A 53 -8.62 -12.05 -15.83
CA PRO A 53 -9.10 -10.90 -16.58
C PRO A 53 -10.54 -10.50 -16.20
N ASP A 54 -11.34 -11.44 -15.69
CA ASP A 54 -12.72 -11.17 -15.30
C ASP A 54 -12.78 -10.30 -14.04
N TYR A 55 -11.96 -10.61 -13.02
CA TYR A 55 -11.85 -9.76 -11.84
C TYR A 55 -11.26 -8.39 -12.18
N GLU A 56 -10.24 -8.33 -13.03
CA GLU A 56 -9.69 -7.05 -13.49
C GLU A 56 -10.75 -6.19 -14.20
N LEU A 57 -11.52 -6.78 -15.11
CA LEU A 57 -12.62 -6.09 -15.79
C LEU A 57 -13.72 -5.65 -14.82
N GLN A 58 -14.04 -6.46 -13.81
CA GLN A 58 -14.99 -6.10 -12.75
C GLN A 58 -14.53 -4.84 -12.01
N ILE A 59 -13.28 -4.79 -11.56
CA ILE A 59 -12.71 -3.62 -10.87
C ILE A 59 -12.73 -2.38 -11.76
N GLN A 60 -12.32 -2.51 -13.03
CA GLN A 60 -12.36 -1.38 -13.97
C GLN A 60 -13.78 -0.87 -14.20
N LYS A 61 -14.77 -1.76 -14.29
CA LYS A 61 -16.19 -1.38 -14.42
C LYS A 61 -16.68 -0.67 -13.16
N GLN A 62 -16.38 -1.21 -11.98
CA GLN A 62 -16.77 -0.63 -10.70
C GLN A 62 -16.26 0.81 -10.57
N LEU A 63 -14.97 1.04 -10.81
CA LEU A 63 -14.34 2.37 -10.77
C LEU A 63 -14.95 3.35 -11.78
N LYS A 64 -15.30 2.88 -12.99
CA LYS A 64 -15.94 3.72 -14.02
C LYS A 64 -17.40 4.06 -13.69
N SER A 65 -18.08 3.22 -12.92
CA SER A 65 -19.49 3.42 -12.54
C SER A 65 -19.68 4.12 -11.20
N SER A 66 -18.60 4.39 -10.46
CA SER A 66 -18.69 5.00 -9.13
C SER A 66 -18.35 6.49 -9.12
N SER A 67 -18.48 7.12 -7.95
CA SER A 67 -18.06 8.50 -7.69
C SER A 67 -16.57 8.73 -7.91
N LEU A 68 -15.76 7.67 -8.00
CA LEU A 68 -14.32 7.71 -8.24
C LEU A 68 -13.93 7.88 -9.72
N ALA A 69 -14.87 7.75 -10.67
CA ALA A 69 -14.58 7.69 -12.10
C ALA A 69 -13.77 8.90 -12.62
N GLY A 70 -14.06 10.09 -12.11
CA GLY A 70 -13.35 11.34 -12.46
C GLY A 70 -12.07 11.59 -11.66
N ARG A 71 -11.74 10.72 -10.71
CA ARG A 71 -10.64 10.87 -9.74
C ARG A 71 -9.71 9.67 -9.69
N THR A 72 -9.83 8.78 -10.68
CA THR A 72 -9.05 7.55 -10.73
C THR A 72 -8.22 7.48 -11.99
N THR A 73 -6.94 7.16 -11.85
CA THR A 73 -6.06 6.74 -12.94
C THR A 73 -5.74 5.26 -12.81
N ILE A 74 -6.09 4.49 -13.85
CA ILE A 74 -5.71 3.08 -13.94
C ILE A 74 -4.44 3.01 -14.79
N ALA A 75 -3.29 2.89 -14.11
CA ALA A 75 -1.98 2.94 -14.74
C ALA A 75 -1.60 1.61 -15.42
N GLY A 76 -2.29 0.51 -15.09
CA GLY A 76 -1.94 -0.83 -15.53
C GLY A 76 -0.63 -1.31 -14.88
N PHE A 77 0.07 -2.22 -15.55
CA PHE A 77 1.34 -2.75 -15.04
C PHE A 77 2.45 -1.71 -15.19
N VAL A 78 3.15 -1.42 -14.09
CA VAL A 78 4.21 -0.39 -14.03
C VAL A 78 5.53 -0.98 -13.58
N THR A 79 6.63 -0.53 -14.18
CA THR A 79 8.01 -0.93 -13.89
C THR A 79 8.99 0.22 -14.15
N GLY A 80 10.22 0.09 -13.65
CA GLY A 80 11.30 1.07 -13.86
C GLY A 80 10.91 2.47 -13.40
N ASP A 81 11.34 3.48 -14.15
CA ASP A 81 11.15 4.91 -13.83
C ASP A 81 9.70 5.28 -13.51
N LEU A 82 8.70 4.67 -14.18
CA LEU A 82 7.30 4.97 -13.90
C LEU A 82 6.86 4.44 -12.53
N LYS A 83 7.35 3.26 -12.13
CA LYS A 83 7.07 2.71 -10.81
C LYS A 83 7.71 3.58 -9.74
N GLU A 84 8.98 3.95 -9.93
CA GLU A 84 9.72 4.80 -9.00
C GLU A 84 9.05 6.17 -8.84
N ALA A 85 8.67 6.81 -9.95
CA ALA A 85 7.94 8.07 -9.94
C ALA A 85 6.60 7.95 -9.21
N LEU A 86 5.80 6.91 -9.48
CA LEU A 86 4.53 6.73 -8.78
C LEU A 86 4.72 6.56 -7.27
N LEU A 87 5.73 5.81 -6.83
CA LEU A 87 6.02 5.65 -5.41
C LEU A 87 6.46 6.98 -4.80
N GLN A 88 7.37 7.72 -5.43
CA GLN A 88 7.88 9.00 -4.92
C GLN A 88 6.83 10.11 -4.90
N ASP A 89 5.96 10.16 -5.92
CA ASP A 89 4.94 11.20 -6.07
C ASP A 89 3.68 10.92 -5.22
N ALA A 90 3.54 9.71 -4.68
CA ALA A 90 2.39 9.36 -3.85
C ALA A 90 2.50 9.97 -2.45
N ASP A 91 1.44 10.66 -2.03
CA ASP A 91 1.30 11.15 -0.65
C ASP A 91 0.95 10.01 0.32
N LEU A 92 0.23 8.99 -0.18
CA LEU A 92 -0.20 7.86 0.63
C LEU A 92 -0.24 6.58 -0.19
N PHE A 93 0.40 5.53 0.33
CA PHE A 93 0.32 4.18 -0.24
C PHE A 93 -0.70 3.34 0.51
N VAL A 94 -1.49 2.54 -0.19
CA VAL A 94 -2.58 1.75 0.37
C VAL A 94 -2.53 0.30 -0.09
N LEU A 95 -2.61 -0.63 0.86
CA LEU A 95 -2.71 -2.06 0.57
C LEU A 95 -3.48 -2.82 1.67
N PRO A 96 -4.83 -2.86 1.62
CA PRO A 96 -5.67 -3.53 2.60
C PRO A 96 -5.81 -5.04 2.29
N SER A 97 -4.68 -5.72 2.07
CA SER A 97 -4.69 -7.12 1.65
C SER A 97 -5.27 -8.04 2.72
N TYR A 98 -6.04 -9.05 2.34
CA TYR A 98 -6.45 -10.11 3.26
C TYR A 98 -5.29 -11.03 3.67
N TYR A 99 -4.22 -11.02 2.89
CA TYR A 99 -3.00 -11.77 3.14
C TYR A 99 -1.86 -11.23 2.27
N GLU A 100 -0.74 -10.91 2.90
CA GLU A 100 0.48 -10.48 2.20
C GLU A 100 1.73 -10.95 2.94
N ASN A 101 2.56 -11.75 2.26
CA ASN A 101 3.71 -12.43 2.88
C ASN A 101 4.91 -11.53 3.07
N PHE A 102 5.29 -10.83 2.01
CA PHE A 102 6.54 -10.06 2.01
C PHE A 102 6.28 -8.56 2.06
N GLY A 103 5.11 -8.12 1.59
CA GLY A 103 4.79 -6.69 1.56
C GLY A 103 5.76 -5.88 0.71
N ILE A 104 6.35 -6.46 -0.35
CA ILE A 104 7.41 -5.80 -1.14
C ILE A 104 6.97 -4.42 -1.62
N ALA A 105 5.76 -4.27 -2.15
CA ALA A 105 5.24 -2.98 -2.59
C ALA A 105 5.09 -1.97 -1.43
N VAL A 106 4.75 -2.46 -0.23
CA VAL A 106 4.68 -1.63 0.99
C VAL A 106 6.09 -1.19 1.38
N ALA A 107 7.07 -2.10 1.41
CA ALA A 107 8.45 -1.78 1.71
C ALA A 107 9.06 -0.80 0.69
N GLU A 108 8.76 -0.96 -0.60
CA GLU A 108 9.19 -0.03 -1.66
C GLU A 108 8.59 1.36 -1.48
N ALA A 109 7.30 1.47 -1.11
CA ALA A 109 6.66 2.73 -0.77
C ALA A 109 7.32 3.39 0.45
N MET A 110 7.58 2.61 1.50
CA MET A 110 8.28 3.10 2.69
C MET A 110 9.69 3.59 2.35
N VAL A 111 10.46 2.87 1.53
CA VAL A 111 11.79 3.32 1.06
C VAL A 111 11.70 4.65 0.30
N ALA A 112 10.65 4.85 -0.50
CA ALA A 112 10.40 6.09 -1.21
C ALA A 112 10.01 7.27 -0.28
N GLY A 113 9.79 7.01 1.02
CA GLY A 113 9.33 8.02 1.97
C GLY A 113 7.82 8.22 1.97
N THR A 114 7.06 7.28 1.40
CA THR A 114 5.60 7.31 1.37
C THR A 114 5.04 6.58 2.58
N PRO A 115 4.22 7.24 3.42
CA PRO A 115 3.53 6.56 4.50
C PRO A 115 2.49 5.57 3.94
N VAL A 116 2.16 4.56 4.74
CA VAL A 116 1.31 3.43 4.27
C VAL A 116 0.03 3.30 5.09
N VAL A 117 -1.10 2.97 4.46
CA VAL A 117 -2.29 2.41 5.11
C VAL A 117 -2.41 0.96 4.69
N ILE A 118 -2.28 0.04 5.64
CA ILE A 118 -2.30 -1.40 5.39
C ILE A 118 -3.23 -2.12 6.36
N SER A 119 -3.60 -3.35 6.02
CA SER A 119 -4.28 -4.22 6.97
C SER A 119 -3.31 -4.87 7.96
N ASP A 120 -3.84 -5.34 9.08
CA ASP A 120 -3.16 -6.20 10.05
C ASP A 120 -2.86 -7.63 9.53
N GLN A 121 -3.18 -7.90 8.25
CA GLN A 121 -2.87 -9.16 7.56
C GLN A 121 -1.67 -9.03 6.60
N VAL A 122 -1.04 -7.86 6.54
CA VAL A 122 0.24 -7.67 5.85
C VAL A 122 1.37 -7.94 6.81
N HIS A 123 2.30 -8.86 6.49
CA HIS A 123 3.30 -9.36 7.44
C HIS A 123 4.04 -8.27 8.24
N ILE A 124 4.38 -7.14 7.61
CA ILE A 124 5.17 -6.06 8.21
C ILE A 124 4.34 -5.03 9.01
N TRP A 125 3.10 -5.36 9.37
CA TRP A 125 2.18 -4.41 10.00
C TRP A 125 2.63 -3.96 11.39
N GLU A 126 3.30 -4.82 12.15
CA GLU A 126 3.80 -4.47 13.49
C GLU A 126 4.89 -3.42 13.40
N GLU A 127 5.82 -3.56 12.45
CA GLU A 127 6.88 -2.61 12.18
C GLU A 127 6.31 -1.26 11.74
N VAL A 128 5.33 -1.28 10.84
CA VAL A 128 4.64 -0.05 10.40
C VAL A 128 4.00 0.67 11.57
N LYS A 129 3.30 -0.07 12.44
CA LYS A 129 2.63 0.49 13.61
C LYS A 129 3.61 1.03 14.64
N ASN A 130 4.63 0.26 14.99
CA ASN A 130 5.58 0.59 16.06
C ASN A 130 6.53 1.73 15.68
N SER A 131 6.82 1.90 14.39
CA SER A 131 7.63 3.00 13.87
C SER A 131 6.80 4.25 13.53
N GLU A 132 5.47 4.19 13.66
CA GLU A 132 4.57 5.23 13.15
C GLU A 132 4.86 5.57 11.67
N ALA A 133 5.14 4.55 10.85
CA ALA A 133 5.39 4.69 9.41
C ALA A 133 4.09 4.76 8.58
N GLY A 134 2.95 4.66 9.24
CA GLY A 134 1.67 4.53 8.57
C GLY A 134 0.54 4.20 9.53
N TRP A 135 -0.56 3.71 8.99
CA TRP A 135 -1.77 3.33 9.69
C TRP A 135 -2.08 1.86 9.42
N VAL A 136 -2.56 1.16 10.44
CA VAL A 136 -2.86 -0.27 10.39
C VAL A 136 -4.23 -0.53 10.97
N GLY A 137 -5.05 -1.33 10.28
CA GLY A 137 -6.37 -1.71 10.77
C GLY A 137 -6.86 -3.05 10.22
N PRO A 138 -8.06 -3.49 10.62
CA PRO A 138 -8.63 -4.74 10.14
C PRO A 138 -9.09 -4.63 8.68
N CYS A 139 -9.30 -5.78 8.05
CA CYS A 139 -9.82 -5.91 6.68
C CYS A 139 -11.33 -5.61 6.59
N GLU A 140 -11.73 -4.39 6.94
CA GLU A 140 -13.12 -3.93 6.98
C GLU A 140 -13.26 -2.57 6.28
N VAL A 141 -14.36 -2.37 5.55
CA VAL A 141 -14.58 -1.13 4.76
C VAL A 141 -14.61 0.11 5.65
N GLU A 142 -15.34 0.06 6.77
CA GLU A 142 -15.49 1.21 7.66
C GLU A 142 -14.16 1.56 8.34
N ALA A 143 -13.45 0.55 8.86
CA ALA A 143 -12.14 0.76 9.47
C ALA A 143 -11.13 1.34 8.46
N LEU A 144 -11.10 0.82 7.23
CA LEU A 144 -10.23 1.36 6.18
C LEU A 144 -10.59 2.81 5.82
N ALA A 145 -11.88 3.15 5.75
CA ALA A 145 -12.33 4.51 5.50
C ALA A 145 -11.89 5.46 6.63
N GLU A 146 -12.00 5.04 7.89
CA GLU A 146 -11.54 5.82 9.05
C GLU A 146 -10.02 6.09 8.99
N LEU A 147 -9.21 5.06 8.70
CA LEU A 147 -7.76 5.23 8.56
C LEU A 147 -7.39 6.18 7.40
N LEU A 148 -8.07 6.05 6.25
CA LEU A 148 -7.84 6.92 5.10
C LEU A 148 -8.26 8.37 5.40
N GLN A 149 -9.37 8.55 6.12
CA GLN A 149 -9.84 9.86 6.53
C GLN A 149 -8.88 10.53 7.52
N GLU A 150 -8.36 9.76 8.48
CA GLU A 150 -7.33 10.22 9.42
C GLU A 150 -6.05 10.61 8.67
N ALA A 151 -5.54 9.70 7.82
CA ALA A 151 -4.32 9.91 7.05
C ALA A 151 -4.39 11.18 6.19
N LEU A 152 -5.50 11.39 5.48
CA LEU A 152 -5.68 12.54 4.60
C LEU A 152 -6.17 13.81 5.31
N SER A 153 -6.25 13.82 6.65
CA SER A 153 -6.70 14.99 7.41
C SER A 153 -5.59 15.98 7.74
N ASP A 154 -4.33 15.52 7.80
CA ASP A 154 -3.17 16.32 8.18
C ASP A 154 -1.96 15.99 7.29
N LEU A 155 -1.61 16.92 6.40
CA LEU A 155 -0.45 16.79 5.52
C LEU A 155 0.88 16.75 6.27
N GLY A 156 0.96 17.43 7.42
CA GLY A 156 2.16 17.39 8.27
C GLY A 156 2.39 16.01 8.87
N GLU A 157 1.29 15.35 9.27
CA GLU A 157 1.37 13.97 9.77
C GLU A 157 1.72 12.96 8.67
N LEU A 158 1.18 13.11 7.45
CA LEU A 158 1.61 12.31 6.29
C LEU A 158 3.12 12.42 6.06
N HIS A 159 3.64 13.65 6.03
CA HIS A 159 5.07 13.88 5.82
C HIS A 159 5.92 13.24 6.92
N ARG A 160 5.56 13.47 8.20
CA ARG A 160 6.27 12.90 9.35
C ARG A 160 6.27 11.37 9.32
N ARG A 161 5.13 10.74 9.04
CA ARG A 161 5.05 9.28 8.92
C ARG A 161 5.80 8.76 7.70
N GLY A 162 5.88 9.52 6.63
CA GLY A 162 6.72 9.23 5.46
C GLY A 162 8.21 9.18 5.78
N GLU A 163 8.71 10.15 6.56
CA GLU A 163 10.09 10.14 7.07
C GLU A 163 10.34 8.91 7.95
N ASN A 164 9.41 8.59 8.85
CA ASN A 164 9.49 7.39 9.68
C ASN A 164 9.48 6.10 8.85
N ALA A 165 8.64 6.05 7.81
CA ALA A 165 8.56 4.93 6.88
C ALA A 165 9.90 4.67 6.21
N GLN A 166 10.54 5.73 5.70
CA GLN A 166 11.86 5.63 5.09
C GLN A 166 12.92 5.18 6.10
N GLN A 167 12.95 5.76 7.30
CA GLN A 167 13.91 5.37 8.33
C GLN A 167 13.73 3.91 8.76
N CYS A 168 12.48 3.48 9.00
CA CYS A 168 12.14 2.10 9.33
C CYS A 168 12.59 1.15 8.22
N ALA A 169 12.30 1.49 6.96
CA ALA A 169 12.62 0.62 5.84
C ALA A 169 14.12 0.54 5.56
N LEU A 170 14.87 1.64 5.65
CA LEU A 170 16.32 1.63 5.49
C LEU A 170 17.03 0.85 6.59
N SER A 171 16.47 0.85 7.81
CA SER A 171 17.01 0.10 8.95
C SER A 171 16.74 -1.40 8.86
N ASN A 172 15.56 -1.80 8.39
CA ASN A 172 15.09 -3.19 8.44
C ASN A 172 15.12 -3.93 7.09
N TYR A 173 15.08 -3.23 5.96
CA TYR A 173 14.95 -3.82 4.62
C TYR A 173 16.10 -3.47 3.67
N SER A 174 17.23 -2.97 4.18
CA SER A 174 18.46 -2.97 3.38
C SER A 174 18.77 -4.41 2.91
N TRP A 175 19.29 -4.58 1.70
CA TRP A 175 19.69 -5.92 1.19
C TRP A 175 20.61 -6.67 2.17
N SER A 176 21.42 -5.95 2.95
CA SER A 176 22.18 -6.46 4.08
C SER A 176 21.30 -7.03 5.20
N ALA A 177 20.24 -6.32 5.61
CA ALA A 177 19.32 -6.76 6.64
C ALA A 177 18.47 -7.97 6.22
N ILE A 178 18.00 -8.01 4.97
CA ILE A 178 17.24 -9.15 4.42
C ILE A 178 18.13 -10.40 4.32
N ALA A 179 19.37 -10.25 3.83
CA ALA A 179 20.33 -11.36 3.79
C ALA A 179 20.66 -11.86 5.20
N GLN A 180 20.79 -10.95 6.18
CA GLN A 180 21.11 -11.30 7.57
C GLN A 180 19.95 -12.00 8.29
N GLN A 181 18.70 -11.56 8.10
CA GLN A 181 17.51 -12.25 8.62
C GLN A 181 17.31 -13.63 8.00
N MET A 182 17.61 -13.78 6.70
CA MET A 182 17.58 -15.09 6.05
C MET A 182 18.61 -16.03 6.67
N ILE A 183 19.84 -15.55 6.89
CA ILE A 183 20.91 -16.31 7.56
C ILE A 183 20.53 -16.69 9.01
N GLU A 184 19.98 -15.77 9.79
CA GLU A 184 19.54 -16.03 11.18
C GLU A 184 18.40 -17.05 11.24
N THR A 185 17.43 -16.98 10.32
CA THR A 185 16.36 -17.97 10.22
C THR A 185 16.88 -19.36 9.91
N TYR A 186 17.83 -19.48 8.97
CA TYR A 186 18.50 -20.76 8.69
C TYR A 186 19.27 -21.29 9.91
N HIS A 187 19.96 -20.41 10.65
CA HIS A 187 20.65 -20.80 11.88
C HIS A 187 19.69 -21.29 12.97
N GLN A 188 18.52 -20.69 13.13
CA GLN A 188 17.51 -21.15 14.09
C GLN A 188 16.92 -22.52 13.73
N ILE A 189 16.66 -22.79 12.45
CA ILE A 189 16.20 -24.11 11.99
C ILE A 189 17.27 -25.18 12.26
N VAL A 190 18.53 -24.88 11.96
CA VAL A 190 19.65 -25.81 12.22
C VAL A 190 19.88 -26.01 13.72
N ALA A 191 19.80 -24.95 14.52
CA ALA A 191 19.96 -25.04 15.97
C ALA A 191 18.83 -25.84 16.63
N ASN A 192 17.57 -25.65 16.22
CA ASN A 192 16.45 -26.43 16.74
C ASN A 192 16.48 -27.89 16.28
N SER A 193 17.01 -28.18 15.09
CA SER A 193 17.20 -29.56 14.60
C SER A 193 18.29 -30.33 15.36
N LEU A 194 19.16 -29.65 16.11
CA LEU A 194 20.21 -30.24 16.94
C LEU A 194 19.79 -30.45 18.40
N ILE A 195 18.67 -29.87 18.82
CA ILE A 195 18.11 -30.02 20.19
C ILE A 195 17.10 -31.19 20.24
N ASP A 196 16.54 -31.60 19.10
CA ASP A 196 15.63 -32.74 18.95
C ASP A 196 16.33 -34.08 18.59
N ASN A 197 17.66 -34.19 18.80
CA ASN A 197 18.47 -35.42 18.69
C ASN A 197 19.24 -35.68 19.99
#